data_AF-A0A7W5GD29-F1
#
_entry.id   AF-A0A7W5GD29-F1
#
_cell.length_a   1.000
_cell.length_b   1.000
_cell.length_c   1.000
_cell.angle_alpha   90.00
_cell.angle_beta   90.00
_cell.angle_gamma   90.00
#
_symmetry.space_group_name_H-M   'P 1'
#
loop_
_entity.id
_entity.type
_entity.pdbx_description
1 polymer ?
#
loop_
_entity_poly.entity_id
_entity_poly.type
_entity_poly.pdbx_seq_one_letter_code
_entity_poly.pdbx_strand_id
1 'polypeptide(L)'
;MAMPLLNVNNLNHFNPPAAEEMGLIQRSILLPLALAAVERNRLDLDRRGRSLRTIFAKAADLIIVQMRTDLKENTKMLVSRGIAVCVNSGTSDKLSYRYNCRGFEEQIDFTSTYIRNEINIMISTYNADIFSKNIRPTP
;
A
#
# COMPACT_ATOMS: atom_id res chain seq x y z
N MET A 1 19.93 -24.47 49.57
CA MET A 1 20.02 -24.74 48.12
C MET A 1 18.70 -24.28 47.51
N ALA A 2 18.69 -23.15 46.81
CA ALA A 2 17.48 -22.62 46.17
C ALA A 2 17.33 -23.23 44.78
N MET A 3 16.20 -23.89 44.52
CA MET A 3 15.84 -24.36 43.18
C MET A 3 15.48 -23.15 42.31
N PRO A 4 15.98 -23.06 41.06
CA PRO A 4 15.46 -22.09 40.11
C PRO A 4 14.09 -22.57 39.62
N LEU A 5 13.09 -21.73 39.85
CA LEU A 5 11.74 -21.91 39.34
C LEU A 5 11.75 -21.83 37.80
N LEU A 6 11.31 -22.91 37.17
CA LEU A 6 10.56 -22.98 35.92
C LEU A 6 10.88 -21.88 34.90
N ASN A 7 11.74 -22.20 33.94
CA ASN A 7 11.74 -21.57 32.63
C ASN A 7 10.47 -22.02 31.89
N VAL A 8 9.33 -21.45 32.26
CA VAL A 8 8.05 -21.69 31.60
C VAL A 8 8.14 -21.06 30.21
N ASN A 9 8.28 -21.93 29.21
CA ASN A 9 7.76 -21.78 27.86
C ASN A 9 7.47 -20.34 27.39
N ASN A 10 8.43 -19.72 26.72
CA ASN A 10 8.08 -18.90 25.56
C ASN A 10 8.55 -19.64 24.32
N LEU A 11 7.86 -20.76 24.03
CA LEU A 11 7.75 -21.26 22.66
C LEU A 11 6.95 -20.22 21.89
N ASN A 12 7.65 -19.16 21.51
CA ASN A 12 7.16 -18.11 20.66
C ASN A 12 6.63 -18.77 19.38
N HIS A 13 5.31 -18.91 19.30
CA HIS A 13 4.62 -19.15 18.04
C HIS A 13 4.66 -17.83 17.25
N PHE A 14 5.86 -17.34 16.96
CA PHE A 14 6.07 -16.29 16.00
C PHE A 14 5.89 -16.93 14.63
N ASN A 15 4.73 -16.71 14.02
CA ASN A 15 4.51 -17.08 12.63
C ASN A 15 4.97 -15.90 11.77
N PRO A 16 6.20 -15.93 11.22
CA PRO A 16 6.65 -14.89 10.30
C PRO A 16 5.69 -14.79 9.11
N PRO A 17 5.57 -13.60 8.49
CA PRO A 17 4.69 -13.44 7.33
C PRO A 17 5.16 -14.32 6.18
N ALA A 18 4.22 -15.02 5.54
CA ALA A 18 4.49 -15.68 4.27
C ALA A 18 4.75 -14.65 3.16
N ALA A 19 5.36 -15.06 2.05
CA ALA A 19 5.67 -14.15 0.92
C ALA A 19 4.43 -13.37 0.43
N GLU A 20 3.27 -14.01 0.37
CA GLU A 20 2.01 -13.34 0.02
C GLU A 20 1.59 -12.27 1.04
N GLU A 21 1.79 -12.55 2.34
CA GLU A 21 1.47 -11.63 3.43
C GLU A 21 2.41 -10.43 3.43
N MET A 22 3.67 -10.66 3.07
CA MET A 22 4.63 -9.59 2.86
C MET A 22 4.20 -8.69 1.70
N GLY A 23 3.67 -9.26 0.62
CA GLY A 23 3.06 -8.50 -0.48
C GLY A 23 1.86 -7.66 -0.02
N LEU A 24 1.00 -8.19 0.85
CA LEU A 24 -0.13 -7.43 1.42
C LEU A 24 0.33 -6.27 2.31
N ILE A 25 1.37 -6.49 3.13
CA ILE A 25 1.98 -5.45 3.97
C ILE A 25 2.56 -4.35 3.08
N GLN A 26 3.37 -4.69 2.08
CA GLN A 26 3.94 -3.73 1.15
C GLN A 26 2.86 -2.93 0.41
N ARG A 27 1.84 -3.62 -0.12
CA ARG A 27 0.71 -2.97 -0.81
C ARG A 27 -0.06 -2.03 0.12
N SER A 28 -0.21 -2.38 1.40
CA SER A 28 -0.87 -1.54 2.39
C SER A 28 -0.15 -0.22 2.67
N ILE A 29 1.16 -0.20 2.44
CA ILE A 29 2.01 0.98 2.61
C ILE A 29 2.03 1.80 1.31
N LEU A 30 2.29 1.15 0.17
CA LEU A 30 2.51 1.83 -1.10
C LEU A 30 1.22 2.38 -1.71
N LEU A 31 0.10 1.64 -1.61
CA LEU A 31 -1.17 2.02 -2.21
C LEU A 31 -1.74 3.35 -1.69
N PRO A 32 -1.80 3.63 -0.36
CA PRO A 32 -2.25 4.94 0.12
C PRO A 32 -1.32 6.08 -0.31
N LEU A 33 -0.01 5.83 -0.41
CA LEU A 33 0.94 6.84 -0.90
C LEU A 33 0.71 7.15 -2.40
N ALA A 34 0.50 6.12 -3.20
CA ALA A 34 0.17 6.29 -4.62
C ALA A 34 -1.18 7.00 -4.82
N LEU A 35 -2.19 6.63 -4.03
CA LEU A 35 -3.49 7.30 -4.03
C LEU A 35 -3.37 8.79 -3.74
N ALA A 36 -2.63 9.17 -2.68
CA ALA A 36 -2.40 10.57 -2.35
C ALA A 36 -1.69 11.34 -3.48
N ALA A 37 -0.75 10.70 -4.19
CA ALA A 37 -0.08 11.29 -5.35
C ALA A 37 -1.07 11.54 -6.51
N VAL A 38 -1.96 10.60 -6.81
CA VAL A 38 -2.98 10.76 -7.85
C VAL A 38 -4.01 11.81 -7.47
N GLU A 39 -4.47 11.85 -6.22
CA GLU A 39 -5.40 12.87 -5.71
C GLU A 39 -4.78 14.28 -5.82
N ARG A 40 -3.49 14.42 -5.51
CA ARG A 40 -2.76 15.68 -5.70
C ARG A 40 -2.69 16.08 -7.17
N ASN A 41 -2.34 15.14 -8.06
CA ASN A 41 -2.30 15.39 -9.51
C ASN A 41 -3.69 15.80 -10.04
N ARG A 42 -4.76 15.19 -9.54
CA ARG A 42 -6.14 15.52 -9.88
C ARG A 42 -6.51 16.97 -9.51
N LEU A 43 -6.09 17.42 -8.33
CA LEU A 43 -6.28 18.80 -7.87
C LEU A 43 -5.45 19.79 -8.70
N ASP A 44 -4.22 19.43 -9.06
CA ASP A 44 -3.34 20.26 -9.88
C ASP A 44 -3.85 20.40 -11.33
N LEU A 45 -4.50 19.35 -11.87
CA LEU A 45 -5.24 19.45 -13.13
C LEU A 45 -6.36 20.48 -13.03
N ASP A 46 -7.06 20.57 -11.90
CA ASP A 46 -8.14 21.54 -11.71
C ASP A 46 -7.69 23.01 -11.65
N ARG A 47 -6.40 23.25 -11.41
CA ARG A 47 -5.83 24.61 -11.37
C ARG A 47 -5.36 25.10 -12.72
N ARG A 48 -5.14 24.21 -13.70
CA ARG A 48 -4.55 24.55 -15.00
C ARG A 48 -5.62 24.72 -16.07
N GLY A 49 -5.69 25.88 -16.72
CA GLY A 49 -6.64 26.20 -17.79
C GLY A 49 -6.30 25.53 -19.13
N ARG A 50 -6.44 24.20 -19.23
CA ARG A 50 -6.20 23.44 -20.47
C ARG A 50 -7.49 22.84 -21.04
N SER A 51 -7.63 22.85 -22.36
CA SER A 51 -8.84 22.40 -23.07
C SER A 51 -9.21 20.92 -22.85
N LEU A 52 -8.23 20.04 -22.62
CA LEU A 52 -8.46 18.61 -22.37
C LEU A 52 -8.48 18.22 -20.89
N ARG A 53 -8.42 19.20 -19.99
CA ARG A 53 -8.34 18.96 -18.54
C ARG A 53 -9.47 18.07 -18.04
N THR A 54 -10.69 18.26 -18.53
CA THR A 54 -11.87 17.49 -18.11
C THR A 54 -11.71 15.99 -18.37
N ILE A 55 -11.01 15.60 -19.44
CA ILE A 55 -10.75 14.19 -19.76
C ILE A 55 -9.74 13.62 -18.79
N PHE A 56 -8.61 14.31 -18.57
CA PHE A 56 -7.59 13.88 -17.61
C PHE A 56 -8.13 13.83 -16.17
N ALA A 57 -8.97 14.79 -15.81
CA ALA A 57 -9.68 14.83 -14.53
C ALA A 57 -10.55 13.59 -14.34
N LYS A 58 -11.41 13.27 -15.32
CA LYS A 58 -12.27 12.07 -15.26
C LYS A 58 -11.46 10.77 -15.22
N ALA A 59 -10.36 10.68 -15.98
CA ALA A 59 -9.48 9.52 -15.94
C ALA A 59 -8.86 9.34 -14.55
N ALA A 60 -8.34 10.42 -13.96
CA ALA A 60 -7.81 10.40 -12.60
C ALA A 60 -8.88 10.05 -11.55
N ASP A 61 -10.12 10.53 -11.70
CA ASP A 61 -11.24 10.16 -10.82
C ASP A 61 -11.54 8.65 -10.88
N LEU A 62 -11.49 8.04 -12.07
CA LEU A 62 -11.65 6.59 -12.22
C LEU A 62 -10.52 5.80 -11.53
N ILE A 63 -9.26 6.24 -11.68
CA ILE A 63 -8.10 5.65 -10.99
C ILE A 63 -8.30 5.72 -9.47
N ILE A 64 -8.68 6.89 -8.96
CA ILE A 64 -8.89 7.13 -7.52
C ILE A 64 -9.96 6.18 -6.97
N VAL A 65 -11.08 6.01 -7.68
CA VAL A 65 -12.14 5.08 -7.27
C VAL A 65 -11.65 3.64 -7.23
N GLN A 66 -10.88 3.21 -8.24
CA GLN A 66 -10.32 1.86 -8.28
C GLN A 66 -9.31 1.64 -7.15
N MET A 67 -8.34 2.55 -6.98
CA MET A 67 -7.35 2.50 -5.90
C MET A 67 -8.00 2.47 -4.51
N ARG A 68 -9.06 3.26 -4.27
CA ARG A 68 -9.81 3.23 -3.01
C ARG A 68 -10.52 1.90 -2.76
N THR A 69 -11.01 1.26 -3.81
CA THR A 69 -11.65 -0.06 -3.73
C THR A 69 -10.61 -1.11 -3.36
N ASP A 70 -9.49 -1.13 -4.06
CA ASP A 70 -8.37 -2.03 -3.81
C ASP A 70 -7.77 -1.82 -2.42
N LEU A 71 -7.72 -0.58 -1.93
CA LEU A 71 -7.25 -0.27 -0.59
C LEU A 71 -8.17 -0.87 0.46
N LYS A 72 -9.49 -0.73 0.30
CA LYS A 72 -10.47 -1.35 1.21
C LYS A 72 -10.34 -2.87 1.21
N GLU A 73 -10.13 -3.48 0.05
CA GLU A 73 -9.92 -4.92 -0.06
C GLU A 73 -8.63 -5.36 0.63
N ASN A 74 -7.53 -4.65 0.39
CA ASN A 74 -6.24 -4.93 1.01
C ASN A 74 -6.32 -4.79 2.55
N THR A 75 -6.97 -3.75 3.06
CA THR A 75 -7.20 -3.60 4.51
C THR A 75 -8.04 -4.74 5.09
N LYS A 76 -9.09 -5.19 4.38
CA LYS A 76 -9.87 -6.36 4.80
C LYS A 76 -9.02 -7.63 4.85
N MET A 77 -8.15 -7.85 3.86
CA MET A 77 -7.24 -8.99 3.82
C MET A 77 -6.20 -8.96 4.93
N LEU A 78 -5.67 -7.79 5.28
CA LEU A 78 -4.76 -7.65 6.41
C LEU A 78 -5.45 -8.02 7.73
N VAL A 79 -6.65 -7.49 7.97
CA VAL A 79 -7.41 -7.76 9.20
C VAL A 79 -7.79 -9.24 9.29
N SER A 80 -8.25 -9.86 8.19
CA SER A 80 -8.62 -11.28 8.20
C SER A 80 -7.43 -12.21 8.44
N ARG A 81 -6.21 -11.78 8.10
CA ARG A 81 -4.96 -12.53 8.35
C ARG A 81 -4.29 -12.17 9.69
N GLY A 82 -4.86 -11.25 10.48
CA GLY A 82 -4.30 -10.83 11.76
C GLY A 82 -3.01 -10.01 11.62
N ILE A 83 -2.94 -9.17 10.58
CA ILE A 83 -1.79 -8.32 10.27
C ILE A 83 -2.15 -6.86 10.53
N ALA A 84 -1.32 -6.17 11.29
CA ALA A 84 -1.41 -4.73 11.54
C ALA A 84 -0.14 -4.03 11.06
N VAL A 85 -0.28 -2.87 10.42
CA VAL A 85 0.84 -2.05 9.93
C VAL A 85 0.72 -0.65 10.52
N CYS A 86 1.79 -0.18 11.14
CA CYS A 86 1.88 1.11 11.80
C CYS A 86 3.06 1.91 11.23
N VAL A 87 2.84 3.19 11.01
CA VAL A 87 3.93 4.12 10.67
C VAL A 87 4.75 4.35 11.93
N ASN A 88 6.05 4.03 11.91
CA ASN A 88 6.91 4.17 13.09
C ASN A 88 7.59 5.55 13.09
N SER A 89 8.40 5.84 12.06
CA SER A 89 9.01 7.15 11.86
C SER A 89 9.63 7.23 10.46
N GLY A 90 9.97 8.44 10.01
CA GLY A 90 10.71 8.62 8.76
C GLY A 90 11.64 9.81 8.83
N THR A 91 12.81 9.66 8.21
CA THR A 91 13.67 10.79 7.83
C THR A 91 13.45 11.09 6.34
N SER A 92 13.98 12.21 5.84
CA SER A 92 13.77 12.62 4.43
C SER A 92 14.15 11.53 3.40
N ASP A 93 15.10 10.66 3.74
CA ASP A 93 15.65 9.65 2.84
C ASP A 93 15.15 8.22 3.11
N LYS A 94 14.63 7.96 4.31
CA LYS A 94 14.17 6.62 4.73
C LYS A 94 12.86 6.69 5.49
N LEU A 95 11.91 5.84 5.08
CA LEU A 95 10.62 5.64 5.72
C LEU A 95 10.58 4.26 6.39
N SER A 96 10.36 4.26 7.70
CA SER A 96 10.31 3.06 8.51
C SER A 96 8.89 2.73 8.94
N TYR A 97 8.45 1.52 8.60
CA TYR A 97 7.15 0.98 8.97
C TYR A 97 7.33 -0.21 9.88
N ARG A 98 6.50 -0.29 10.90
CA ARG A 98 6.45 -1.43 11.80
C ARG A 98 5.21 -2.24 11.47
N TYR A 99 5.34 -3.55 11.42
CA TYR A 99 4.21 -4.43 11.21
C TYR A 99 4.18 -5.52 12.27
N ASN A 100 2.97 -5.95 12.62
CA ASN A 100 2.72 -7.07 13.49
C ASN A 100 1.91 -8.11 12.72
N CYS A 101 2.48 -9.30 12.54
CA CYS A 101 1.81 -10.46 11.96
C CYS A 101 1.58 -11.49 13.06
N ARG A 102 0.35 -11.58 13.59
CA ARG A 102 -0.02 -12.61 14.58
C ARG A 102 0.94 -12.70 15.78
N GLY A 103 1.43 -11.57 16.28
CA GLY A 103 2.38 -11.50 17.39
C GLY A 103 3.85 -11.44 16.97
N PHE A 104 4.19 -11.60 15.69
CA PHE A 104 5.52 -11.32 15.16
C PHE A 104 5.63 -9.85 14.77
N GLU A 105 6.43 -9.09 15.53
CA GLU A 105 6.67 -7.67 15.29
C GLU A 105 8.02 -7.46 14.60
N GLU A 106 8.01 -6.80 13.46
CA GLU A 106 9.22 -6.46 12.71
C GLU A 106 9.09 -5.06 12.09
N GLN A 107 10.22 -4.52 11.65
CA GLN A 107 10.29 -3.25 10.95
C GLN A 107 10.77 -3.46 9.51
N ILE A 108 10.14 -2.74 8.57
CA ILE A 108 10.60 -2.61 7.21
C ILE A 108 10.98 -1.16 6.93
N ASP A 109 12.16 -0.99 6.32
CA ASP A 109 12.67 0.30 5.90
C ASP A 109 12.63 0.40 4.38
N PHE A 110 12.11 1.51 3.88
CA PHE A 110 12.13 1.84 2.47
C PHE A 110 12.91 3.11 2.24
N THR A 111 13.68 3.16 1.15
CA THR A 111 14.27 4.41 0.68
C THR A 111 13.21 5.25 -0.03
N SER A 112 13.33 6.57 0.08
CA SER A 112 12.45 7.51 -0.63
C SER A 112 12.51 7.31 -2.16
N THR A 113 13.65 6.88 -2.70
CA THR A 113 13.81 6.55 -4.14
C THR A 113 13.00 5.32 -4.54
N TYR A 114 13.05 4.26 -3.73
CA TYR A 114 12.28 3.04 -3.95
C TYR A 114 10.78 3.32 -3.93
N ILE A 115 10.27 4.02 -2.91
CA ILE A 115 8.85 4.36 -2.80
C ILE A 115 8.37 5.16 -4.01
N ARG A 116 9.14 6.16 -4.45
CA ARG A 116 8.78 6.95 -5.65
C ARG A 116 8.70 6.07 -6.90
N ASN A 117 9.65 5.15 -7.07
CA ASN A 117 9.65 4.23 -8.20
C ASN A 117 8.41 3.33 -8.18
N GLU A 118 8.10 2.72 -7.04
CA GLU A 118 6.93 1.86 -6.88
C GLU A 118 5.61 2.61 -7.09
N ILE A 119 5.50 3.85 -6.60
CA ILE A 119 4.33 4.70 -6.86
C ILE A 119 4.16 4.93 -8.37
N ASN A 120 5.24 5.24 -9.10
CA ASN A 120 5.17 5.46 -10.54
C ASN A 120 4.76 4.20 -11.31
N ILE A 121 5.31 3.04 -10.92
CA ILE A 121 4.92 1.74 -11.49
C ILE A 121 3.43 1.49 -11.24
N MET A 122 2.98 1.64 -9.99
CA MET A 122 1.59 1.41 -9.60
C MET A 122 0.62 2.30 -10.37
N ILE A 123 0.89 3.60 -10.46
CA ILE A 123 0.07 4.55 -11.24
C ILE A 123 0.05 4.14 -12.72
N SER A 124 1.17 3.69 -13.28
CA SER A 124 1.24 3.24 -14.67
C SER A 124 0.39 1.99 -14.92
N THR A 125 0.37 1.05 -13.98
CA THR A 125 -0.51 -0.12 -14.03
C THR A 125 -1.99 0.28 -14.02
N TYR A 126 -2.41 1.14 -13.09
CA TYR A 126 -3.80 1.61 -13.05
C TYR A 126 -4.20 2.40 -14.31
N ASN A 127 -3.28 3.19 -14.87
CA ASN A 127 -3.51 3.87 -16.14
C ASN A 127 -3.81 2.85 -17.25
N ALA A 128 -2.98 1.81 -17.38
CA ALA A 128 -3.16 0.78 -18.40
C ALA A 128 -4.49 0.02 -18.25
N ASP A 129 -4.88 -0.28 -17.01
CA ASP A 129 -6.11 -1.02 -16.69
C ASP A 129 -7.39 -0.29 -17.11
N ILE A 130 -7.42 1.04 -17.01
CA ILE A 130 -8.61 1.82 -17.38
C ILE A 130 -8.84 1.82 -18.90
N PHE A 131 -7.76 1.80 -19.68
CA PHE A 131 -7.85 1.76 -21.14
C PHE A 131 -8.07 0.35 -21.68
N SER A 132 -7.58 -0.68 -20.99
CA SER A 132 -7.77 -2.08 -21.41
C SER A 132 -9.21 -2.56 -21.19
N LYS A 133 -9.89 -2.10 -20.13
CA LYS A 133 -11.26 -2.54 -19.79
C LYS A 133 -12.36 -2.08 -20.76
N ASN A 134 -12.07 -1.10 -21.62
CA ASN A 134 -13.01 -0.50 -22.57
C ASN A 134 -12.89 -0.99 -24.01
N ILE A 135 -11.96 -1.90 -24.33
CA ILE A 135 -11.85 -2.50 -25.66
C ILE A 135 -12.72 -3.76 -25.70
N ARG A 136 -14.04 -3.59 -25.65
CA ARG A 136 -14.94 -4.60 -26.23
C ARG A 136 -15.23 -4.16 -27.66
N PRO A 137 -14.80 -4.89 -28.70
CA PRO A 137 -15.34 -4.66 -30.03
C PRO A 137 -16.82 -5.01 -29.96
N THR A 138 -17.69 -4.02 -30.07
CA THR A 138 -19.11 -4.25 -30.34
C THR A 138 -19.24 -4.94 -31.70
N PRO A 139 -19.98 -6.06 -31.81
CA PRO A 139 -20.34 -6.65 -33.09
C PRO A 139 -21.27 -5.73 -33.90
#